data_AF-I0TF06-F1
#
_entry.id   AF-I0TF06-F1
#
_cell.length_a   1.000
_cell.length_b   1.000
_cell.length_c   1.000
_cell.angle_alpha   90.00
_cell.angle_beta   90.00
_cell.angle_gamma   90.00
#
_symmetry.space_group_name_H-M   'P 1'
#
loop_
_entity.id
_entity.type
_entity.pdbx_description
1 polymer ?
#
loop_
_entity_poly.entity_id
_entity_poly.type
_entity_poly.pdbx_seq_one_letter_code
_entity_poly.pdbx_strand_id
1 'polypeptide(L)' 'MKTIFRAVFYLRSNYVNKEGKTPVMLRIYLNNERLSIGSTGIAV' A
#
# COMPACT_ATOMS: atom_id res chain seq x y z
N MET A 1 -8.35 23.84 -10.25
CA MET A 1 -8.37 22.35 -10.13
C MET A 1 -8.11 21.97 -8.68
N LYS A 2 -8.91 21.10 -8.09
CA LYS A 2 -8.67 20.62 -6.71
C LYS A 2 -7.66 19.48 -6.76
N THR A 3 -6.51 19.67 -6.13
CA THR A 3 -5.54 18.58 -5.97
C THR A 3 -6.02 17.63 -4.89
N ILE A 4 -6.22 16.36 -5.23
CA ILE A 4 -6.67 15.34 -4.28
C ILE A 4 -5.54 14.36 -4.05
N PHE A 5 -5.07 14.31 -2.80
CA PHE A 5 -4.15 13.30 -2.30
C PHE A 5 -4.94 12.23 -1.55
N ARG A 6 -4.74 10.96 -1.89
CA ARG A 6 -5.34 9.81 -1.19
C ARG A 6 -4.31 8.73 -0.94
N ALA A 7 -4.18 8.29 0.30
CA ALA A 7 -3.39 7.12 0.70
C ALA A 7 -4.32 5.93 0.97
N VAL A 8 -3.94 4.74 0.51
CA VAL A 8 -4.70 3.50 0.72
C VAL A 8 -3.77 2.42 1.24
N PHE A 9 -4.18 1.75 2.32
CA PHE A 9 -3.51 0.61 2.90
C PHE A 9 -4.26 -0.68 2.59
N TYR A 10 -3.55 -1.75 2.26
CA TYR A 10 -4.15 -3.07 2.01
C TYR A 10 -3.19 -4.20 2.37
N LEU A 11 -3.73 -5.38 2.68
CA LEU A 11 -2.92 -6.57 2.91
C LEU A 11 -2.59 -7.26 1.58
N ARG A 12 -1.34 -7.70 1.42
CA ARG A 12 -0.94 -8.46 0.23
C ARG A 12 -1.30 -9.93 0.38
N SER A 13 -2.48 -10.31 -0.10
CA SER A 13 -3.01 -11.67 0.04
C SER A 13 -2.17 -12.79 -0.58
N ASN A 14 -1.32 -12.50 -1.57
CA ASN A 14 -0.52 -13.51 -2.27
C ASN A 14 0.94 -13.58 -1.82
N TYR A 15 1.28 -12.99 -0.68
CA TYR A 15 2.64 -13.01 -0.15
C TYR A 15 2.60 -13.08 1.38
N VAL A 16 3.41 -13.98 1.91
CA VAL A 16 3.67 -14.11 3.35
C VAL A 16 5.19 -14.06 3.52
N ASN A 17 5.65 -13.30 4.51
CA ASN A 17 7.08 -13.19 4.80
C ASN A 17 7.61 -14.46 5.50
N LYS A 18 8.93 -14.47 5.80
CA LYS A 18 9.59 -15.61 6.45
C LYS A 18 9.06 -15.92 7.87
N GLU A 19 8.37 -14.97 8.50
CA GLU A 19 7.78 -15.11 9.84
C GLU A 19 6.30 -15.54 9.79
N GLY A 20 5.74 -15.79 8.60
CA GLY A 20 4.32 -16.14 8.47
C GLY A 20 3.36 -14.95 8.47
N LYS A 21 3.87 -13.71 8.37
CA LYS A 21 3.05 -12.48 8.40
C LYS A 21 2.79 -11.92 7.01
N THR A 22 1.64 -11.27 6.86
CA THR A 22 1.20 -10.59 5.63
C THR A 22 1.58 -9.12 5.68
N PRO A 23 2.33 -8.58 4.70
CA PRO A 23 2.73 -7.18 4.71
C PRO A 23 1.53 -6.26 4.42
N VAL A 24 1.54 -5.12 5.11
CA VAL A 24 0.69 -3.97 4.81
C VAL A 24 1.34 -3.19 3.67
N MET A 25 0.58 -2.97 2.61
CA MET A 25 1.02 -2.29 1.40
C MET A 25 0.44 -0.88 1.33
N LEU A 26 1.19 0.07 0.78
CA LEU A 26 0.75 1.45 0.55
C LEU A 26 0.63 1.76 -0.94
N ARG A 27 -0.49 2.41 -1.29
CA ARG A 27 -0.72 3.07 -2.58
C ARG A 27 -1.05 4.53 -2.36
N ILE A 28 -0.51 5.40 -3.20
CA ILE A 28 -0.81 6.83 -3.20
C ILE A 28 -1.51 7.18 -4.51
N TYR A 29 -2.49 8.07 -4.41
CA TYR A 29 -3.14 8.68 -5.55
C TYR A 29 -2.94 10.19 -5.50
N LEU A 30 -2.52 10.77 -6.62
CA LEU A 30 -2.53 12.22 -6.84
C LEU A 30 -3.41 12.48 -8.05
N ASN A 31 -4.55 13.16 -7.86
CA ASN A 31 -5.48 13.45 -8.96
C ASN A 31 -5.86 12.21 -9.78
N ASN A 32 -6.16 11.11 -9.09
CA ASN A 32 -6.46 9.77 -9.63
C ASN A 32 -5.28 9.02 -10.28
N GLU A 33 -4.13 9.65 -10.45
CA GLU A 33 -2.92 8.95 -10.87
C GLU A 33 -2.38 8.09 -9.73
N ARG A 34 -2.18 6.80 -9.99
CA ARG A 34 -1.76 5.83 -9.00
C ARG A 34 -0.25 5.67 -9.01
N LEU A 35 0.37 5.95 -7.86
CA LEU A 35 1.75 5.59 -7.58
C LEU A 35 1.80 4.38 -6.61
N SER A 36 2.53 3.34 -7.01
CA SER A 36 2.77 2.17 -6.16
C SER A 36 4.04 2.39 -5.34
N ILE A 37 3.89 2.50 -4.01
CA ILE A 37 5.01 2.75 -3.09
C ILE A 37 5.63 1.44 -2.57
N GLY A 38 4.82 0.37 -2.49
CA GLY A 38 5.26 -0.95 -2.04
C GLY A 38 4.85 -1.25 -0.60
N SER A 39 5.68 -2.00 0.12
CA SER A 39 5.44 -2.39 1.52
C SER A 39 5.70 -1.23 2.46
N THR A 40 4.92 -1.12 3.55
CA THR A 40 5.16 -0.13 4.62
C THR A 40 6.23 -0.56 5.62
N GLY A 41 6.73 -1.80 5.52
CA GLY A 41 7.59 -2.42 6.54
C GLY A 41 6.82 -3.01 7.73
N ILE A 42 5.51 -2.82 7.80
CA ILE A 42 4.63 -3.42 8.81
C ILE A 42 4.01 -4.71 8.23
N ALA A 43 3.94 -5.76 9.04
CA ALA A 43 3.28 -7.01 8.68
C ALA A 43 2.42 -7.52 9.84
N VAL A 44 1.28 -8.11 9.51
CA VAL A 44 0.29 -8.70 10.44
C VAL A 44 0.18 -10.20 10.27
#